data_AF-A0A6C0LQ66-F1
#
_entry.id   AF-A0A6C0LQ66-F1
#
_cell.length_a   1.000
_cell.length_b   1.000
_cell.length_c   1.000
_cell.angle_alpha   90.00
_cell.angle_beta   90.00
_cell.angle_gamma   90.00
#
_symmetry.space_group_name_H-M   'P 1'
#
loop_
_entity.id
_entity.type
_entity.pdbx_description
1 polymer ?
#
loop_
_entity_poly.entity_id
_entity_poly.type
_entity_poly.pdbx_seq_one_letter_code
_entity_poly.pdbx_strand_id
1 'polypeptide(L)'
;MNIFDIYIILYIIDFTDDKSKNNFIQINTYYNSFKNHITYNNFYDYNKISNTLTCKFKNIMYRACDTNIPNVITYLIFNTWFNEKINSCLPNCITHLTFGEMFNNNIDDIIPDSVTHLTFGFYFNTKINKKLSLNITHLTFGFFFNQTVDKCLSQNIINLIFGYHFNQKIIFLPPKIKNLTVGYMFNKKFLKYIPHDINIVVKELL
;
A
#
# COMPACT_ATOMS: atom_id res chain seq x y z
N MET A 1 -36.65 -11.29 18.54
CA MET A 1 -35.58 -10.27 18.46
C MET A 1 -36.03 -9.26 17.42
N ASN A 2 -36.13 -7.97 17.78
CA ASN A 2 -36.61 -6.97 16.82
C ASN A 2 -35.45 -6.50 15.91
N ILE A 3 -35.76 -5.76 14.85
CA ILE A 3 -34.76 -5.27 13.87
C ILE A 3 -33.76 -4.29 14.51
N PHE A 4 -34.14 -3.56 15.56
CA PHE A 4 -33.26 -2.62 16.24
C PHE A 4 -32.18 -3.35 17.05
N ASP A 5 -32.56 -4.46 17.70
CA ASP A 5 -31.66 -5.30 18.47
C ASP A 5 -30.55 -5.90 17.60
N ILE A 6 -30.84 -6.27 16.34
CA ILE A 6 -29.83 -6.87 15.46
C ILE A 6 -28.77 -5.86 15.02
N TYR A 7 -29.11 -4.59 14.79
CA TYR A 7 -28.12 -3.57 14.45
C TYR A 7 -27.19 -3.26 15.61
N ILE A 8 -27.69 -3.29 16.85
CA ILE A 8 -26.84 -3.17 18.04
C ILE A 8 -25.87 -4.35 18.12
N ILE A 9 -26.36 -5.58 17.89
CA ILE A 9 -25.50 -6.76 17.90
C ILE A 9 -24.44 -6.70 16.79
N LEU A 10 -24.82 -6.32 15.55
CA LEU A 10 -23.87 -6.17 14.45
C LEU A 10 -22.82 -5.09 14.74
N TYR A 11 -23.24 -3.97 15.34
CA TYR A 11 -22.33 -2.93 15.79
C TYR A 11 -21.33 -3.45 16.83
N ILE A 12 -21.79 -4.22 17.83
CA ILE A 12 -20.90 -4.83 18.83
C ILE A 12 -19.93 -5.82 18.18
N ILE A 13 -20.41 -6.63 17.25
CA ILE A 13 -19.62 -7.65 16.55
C ILE A 13 -18.51 -7.04 15.71
N ASP A 14 -18.69 -5.85 15.16
CA ASP A 14 -17.64 -5.16 14.39
C ASP A 14 -16.39 -4.86 15.23
N PHE A 15 -16.51 -4.79 16.55
CA PHE A 15 -15.38 -4.65 17.50
C PHE A 15 -14.75 -5.99 17.91
N THR A 16 -15.31 -7.12 17.50
CA THR A 16 -14.77 -8.46 17.81
C THR A 16 -13.78 -8.93 16.74
N ASP A 17 -12.99 -9.94 17.08
CA ASP A 17 -12.10 -10.60 16.12
C ASP A 17 -12.87 -11.46 15.10
N ASP A 18 -12.24 -11.77 13.98
CA ASP A 18 -12.89 -12.48 12.88
C ASP A 18 -13.25 -13.94 13.19
N LYS A 19 -12.61 -14.56 14.19
CA LYS A 19 -13.02 -15.89 14.67
C LYS A 19 -14.31 -15.78 15.47
N SER A 20 -14.42 -14.77 16.32
CA SER A 20 -15.66 -14.46 17.05
C SER A 20 -16.81 -14.12 16.10
N LYS A 21 -16.56 -13.38 15.01
CA LYS A 21 -17.54 -13.13 13.94
C LYS A 21 -18.03 -14.41 13.28
N ASN A 22 -17.10 -15.31 12.94
CA ASN A 22 -17.42 -16.60 12.35
C ASN A 22 -18.25 -17.48 13.30
N ASN A 23 -17.85 -17.54 14.57
CA ASN A 23 -18.61 -18.27 15.59
C ASN A 23 -20.04 -17.71 15.70
N PHE A 24 -20.20 -16.39 15.67
CA PHE A 24 -21.52 -15.75 15.75
C PHE A 24 -22.44 -16.12 14.59
N ILE A 25 -21.96 -16.02 13.34
CA ILE A 25 -22.79 -16.36 12.17
C ILE A 25 -23.13 -17.85 12.11
N GLN A 26 -22.31 -18.72 12.71
CA GLN A 26 -22.54 -20.16 12.76
C GLN A 26 -23.58 -20.60 13.80
N ILE A 27 -24.01 -19.69 14.70
CA ILE A 27 -24.97 -20.03 15.76
C ILE A 27 -26.30 -20.52 15.15
N ASN A 28 -26.83 -19.84 14.13
CA ASN A 28 -28.07 -20.24 13.47
C ASN A 28 -28.24 -19.56 12.08
N THR A 29 -29.24 -20.02 11.33
CA THR A 29 -29.56 -19.49 9.99
C THR A 29 -29.98 -18.03 9.98
N TYR A 30 -30.62 -17.55 11.06
CA TYR A 30 -31.02 -16.15 11.21
C TYR A 30 -29.79 -15.23 11.25
N TYR A 31 -28.80 -15.51 12.10
CA TYR A 31 -27.56 -14.71 12.16
C TYR A 31 -26.70 -14.86 10.91
N ASN A 32 -26.65 -16.06 10.32
CA ASN A 32 -25.97 -16.28 9.05
C ASN A 32 -26.53 -15.41 7.91
N SER A 33 -27.84 -15.08 7.93
CA SER A 33 -28.43 -14.19 6.92
C SER A 33 -27.82 -12.78 6.93
N PHE A 34 -27.21 -12.35 8.04
CA PHE A 34 -26.56 -11.04 8.18
C PHE A 34 -25.05 -11.05 7.86
N LYS A 35 -24.48 -12.16 7.38
CA LYS A 35 -23.04 -12.26 7.09
C LYS A 35 -22.51 -11.16 6.14
N ASN A 36 -23.35 -10.66 5.23
CA ASN A 36 -23.00 -9.60 4.28
C ASN A 36 -22.93 -8.20 4.93
N HIS A 37 -23.42 -8.06 6.17
CA HIS A 37 -23.32 -6.83 6.96
C HIS A 37 -22.09 -6.80 7.86
N ILE A 38 -21.42 -7.94 8.05
CA ILE A 38 -20.24 -8.06 8.92
C ILE A 38 -18.98 -7.73 8.13
N THR A 39 -18.12 -6.91 8.74
CA THR A 39 -16.82 -6.57 8.16
C THR A 39 -15.70 -7.37 8.82
N TYR A 40 -14.96 -8.13 8.02
CA TYR A 40 -13.80 -8.90 8.44
C TYR A 40 -12.54 -8.04 8.33
N ASN A 41 -11.77 -7.98 9.42
CA ASN A 41 -10.67 -7.03 9.60
C ASN A 41 -9.28 -7.65 9.39
N ASN A 42 -9.16 -8.97 9.38
CA ASN A 42 -7.89 -9.65 9.12
C ASN A 42 -7.47 -9.55 7.65
N PHE A 43 -6.25 -10.00 7.37
CA PHE A 43 -5.74 -10.17 6.01
C PHE A 43 -6.24 -11.48 5.41
N TYR A 44 -6.87 -11.40 4.24
CA TYR A 44 -7.36 -12.54 3.49
C TYR A 44 -6.72 -12.62 2.13
N ASP A 45 -6.24 -13.81 1.76
CA ASP A 45 -5.77 -14.08 0.40
C ASP A 45 -6.97 -14.21 -0.53
N TYR A 46 -7.04 -13.36 -1.56
CA TYR A 46 -8.13 -13.32 -2.53
C TYR A 46 -8.45 -14.69 -3.11
N ASN A 47 -7.44 -15.49 -3.44
CA ASN A 47 -7.64 -16.81 -4.06
C ASN A 47 -8.32 -17.80 -3.11
N LYS A 48 -8.24 -17.58 -1.79
CA LYS A 48 -8.91 -18.41 -0.78
C LYS A 48 -10.34 -17.98 -0.50
N ILE A 49 -10.68 -16.71 -0.77
CA ILE A 49 -12.00 -16.13 -0.44
C ILE A 49 -12.83 -15.73 -1.65
N SER A 50 -12.29 -15.83 -2.87
CA SER A 50 -12.94 -15.39 -4.12
C SER A 50 -14.31 -16.05 -4.33
N ASN A 51 -14.45 -17.32 -3.96
CA ASN A 51 -15.71 -18.06 -4.04
C ASN A 51 -16.72 -17.71 -2.93
N THR A 52 -16.32 -16.90 -1.94
CA THR A 52 -17.12 -16.56 -0.75
C THR A 52 -17.25 -15.05 -0.52
N LEU A 53 -17.11 -14.23 -1.57
CA LEU A 53 -17.21 -12.76 -1.53
C LEU A 53 -18.62 -12.22 -1.21
N THR A 54 -19.41 -12.96 -0.45
CA THR A 54 -20.67 -12.46 0.13
C THR A 54 -20.40 -11.57 1.34
N CYS A 55 -19.31 -11.80 2.07
CA CYS A 55 -18.91 -11.00 3.24
C CYS A 55 -18.08 -9.76 2.83
N LYS A 56 -18.06 -8.73 3.69
CA LYS A 56 -17.20 -7.56 3.50
C LYS A 56 -15.84 -7.82 4.14
N PHE A 57 -14.77 -7.76 3.35
CA PHE A 57 -13.41 -7.91 3.85
C PHE A 57 -12.68 -6.58 3.69
N LYS A 58 -12.09 -6.09 4.77
CA LYS A 58 -11.34 -4.83 4.78
C LYS A 58 -9.99 -4.98 4.06
N ASN A 59 -9.29 -6.09 4.32
CA ASN A 59 -7.93 -6.32 3.85
C ASN A 59 -7.89 -7.57 2.94
N ILE A 60 -8.10 -7.37 1.64
CA ILE A 60 -8.00 -8.42 0.61
C ILE A 60 -6.65 -8.29 -0.08
N MET A 61 -5.80 -9.30 0.13
CA MET A 61 -4.48 -9.40 -0.47
C MET A 61 -4.52 -10.24 -1.74
N TYR A 62 -3.93 -9.74 -2.81
CA TYR A 62 -3.74 -10.48 -4.06
C TYR A 62 -2.28 -10.41 -4.51
N ARG A 63 -1.74 -11.59 -4.82
CA ARG A 63 -0.42 -11.73 -5.43
C ARG A 63 -0.60 -11.87 -6.93
N ALA A 64 -0.24 -10.84 -7.67
CA ALA A 64 -0.45 -10.77 -9.10
C ALA A 64 0.78 -11.24 -9.88
N CYS A 65 0.54 -12.05 -10.91
CA CYS A 65 1.55 -12.43 -11.89
C CYS A 65 1.37 -11.67 -13.22
N ASP A 66 0.23 -11.01 -13.41
CA ASP A 66 -0.16 -10.28 -14.60
C ASP A 66 -0.95 -9.01 -14.21
N THR A 67 -1.51 -8.31 -15.19
CA THR A 67 -2.32 -7.10 -14.97
C THR A 67 -3.81 -7.36 -14.74
N ASN A 68 -4.26 -8.63 -14.66
CA ASN A 68 -5.66 -8.98 -14.46
C ASN A 68 -5.99 -8.92 -12.97
N ILE A 69 -6.15 -7.70 -12.46
CA ILE A 69 -6.38 -7.44 -11.04
C ILE A 69 -7.88 -7.34 -10.73
N PRO A 70 -8.41 -8.14 -9.79
CA PRO A 70 -9.80 -8.00 -9.36
C PRO A 70 -10.09 -6.62 -8.75
N ASN A 71 -11.28 -6.08 -9.00
CA ASN A 71 -11.63 -4.72 -8.54
C ASN A 71 -11.92 -4.60 -7.03
N VAL A 72 -11.82 -5.69 -6.27
CA VAL A 72 -12.05 -5.72 -4.81
C VAL A 72 -10.76 -5.75 -4.00
N ILE A 73 -9.60 -5.80 -4.65
CA ILE A 73 -8.31 -5.93 -3.97
C ILE A 73 -7.95 -4.64 -3.25
N THR A 74 -7.56 -4.75 -1.97
CA THR A 74 -7.08 -3.61 -1.18
C THR A 74 -5.55 -3.64 -0.96
N TYR A 75 -4.92 -4.82 -1.02
CA TYR A 75 -3.47 -5.01 -0.96
C TYR A 75 -3.00 -5.77 -2.21
N LEU A 76 -2.30 -5.09 -3.10
CA LEU A 76 -1.76 -5.67 -4.32
C LEU A 76 -0.24 -5.85 -4.20
N ILE A 77 0.23 -7.07 -4.44
CA ILE A 77 1.65 -7.41 -4.48
C ILE A 77 1.93 -8.07 -5.82
N PHE A 78 2.72 -7.42 -6.66
CA PHE A 78 3.24 -8.06 -7.87
C PHE A 78 4.33 -9.07 -7.52
N ASN A 79 4.36 -10.20 -8.21
CA ASN A 79 5.36 -11.24 -7.99
C ASN A 79 6.78 -10.72 -8.29
N THR A 80 7.81 -11.42 -7.79
CA THR A 80 9.23 -11.01 -7.91
C THR A 80 9.65 -10.74 -9.36
N TRP A 81 9.18 -11.56 -10.31
CA TRP A 81 9.58 -11.50 -11.72
C TRP A 81 8.71 -10.59 -12.59
N PHE A 82 7.67 -9.96 -12.02
CA PHE A 82 6.75 -9.12 -12.77
C PHE A 82 7.50 -7.90 -13.31
N ASN A 83 7.58 -7.80 -14.64
CA ASN A 83 8.17 -6.66 -15.33
C ASN A 83 7.38 -6.29 -16.58
N GLU A 84 6.10 -6.68 -16.63
CA GLU A 84 5.22 -6.32 -17.73
C GLU A 84 4.79 -4.86 -17.64
N LYS A 85 4.54 -4.25 -18.79
CA LYS A 85 4.03 -2.89 -18.86
C LYS A 85 2.56 -2.87 -18.45
N ILE A 86 2.23 -2.01 -17.48
CA ILE A 86 0.85 -1.73 -17.08
C ILE A 86 0.34 -0.59 -17.95
N ASN A 87 -0.71 -0.83 -18.74
CA ASN A 87 -1.21 0.13 -19.73
C ASN A 87 -2.41 0.95 -19.25
N SER A 88 -2.95 0.65 -18.08
CA SER A 88 -4.12 1.32 -17.50
C SER A 88 -3.96 1.51 -16.00
N CYS A 89 -4.71 2.46 -15.45
CA CYS A 89 -4.80 2.64 -14.00
C CYS A 89 -5.23 1.35 -13.31
N LEU A 90 -4.57 1.01 -12.21
CA LEU A 90 -4.94 -0.14 -11.38
C LEU A 90 -6.27 0.14 -10.65
N PRO A 91 -6.98 -0.89 -10.15
CA PRO A 91 -8.25 -0.72 -9.47
C PRO A 91 -8.23 0.26 -8.28
N ASN A 92 -9.24 1.13 -8.20
CA ASN A 92 -9.39 2.19 -7.18
C ASN A 92 -9.70 1.70 -5.76
N CYS A 93 -9.70 0.39 -5.49
CA CYS A 93 -9.81 -0.16 -4.14
C CYS A 93 -8.44 -0.40 -3.50
N ILE A 94 -7.36 -0.36 -4.28
CA ILE A 94 -6.01 -0.67 -3.81
C ILE A 94 -5.52 0.45 -2.90
N THR A 95 -5.22 0.10 -1.64
CA THR A 95 -4.67 1.01 -0.64
C THR A 95 -3.17 0.81 -0.43
N HIS A 96 -2.69 -0.41 -0.66
CA HIS A 96 -1.29 -0.80 -0.53
C HIS A 96 -0.84 -1.48 -1.82
N LEU A 97 0.22 -0.94 -2.44
CA LEU A 97 0.77 -1.40 -3.70
C LEU A 97 2.25 -1.73 -3.54
N THR A 98 2.63 -2.96 -3.85
CA THR A 98 4.03 -3.40 -3.89
C THR A 98 4.35 -3.94 -5.28
N PHE A 99 5.34 -3.34 -5.94
CA PHE A 99 5.85 -3.82 -7.22
C PHE A 99 6.86 -4.96 -7.03
N GLY A 100 6.91 -5.86 -8.03
CA GLY A 100 7.86 -6.96 -8.10
C GLY A 100 9.30 -6.48 -8.20
N GLU A 101 10.26 -7.29 -7.75
CA GLU A 101 11.67 -6.91 -7.71
C GLU A 101 12.22 -6.51 -9.09
N MET A 102 11.82 -7.22 -10.14
CA MET A 102 12.26 -7.00 -11.51
C MET A 102 11.54 -5.82 -12.20
N PHE A 103 10.51 -5.25 -11.57
CA PHE A 103 9.72 -4.19 -12.19
C PHE A 103 10.52 -2.91 -12.36
N ASN A 104 10.72 -2.50 -13.62
CA ASN A 104 11.42 -1.26 -13.97
C ASN A 104 10.76 -0.56 -15.17
N ASN A 105 9.43 -0.46 -15.14
CA ASN A 105 8.65 0.24 -16.17
C ASN A 105 8.17 1.62 -15.69
N ASN A 106 7.67 2.42 -16.63
CA ASN A 106 7.00 3.70 -16.32
C ASN A 106 5.74 3.46 -15.48
N ILE A 107 5.50 4.31 -14.49
CA ILE A 107 4.37 4.28 -13.56
C ILE A 107 3.48 5.53 -13.61
N ASP A 108 3.76 6.44 -14.53
CA ASP A 108 2.93 7.62 -14.79
C ASP A 108 1.51 7.14 -15.15
N ASP A 109 0.49 7.67 -14.45
CA ASP A 109 -0.94 7.39 -14.61
C ASP A 109 -1.44 5.97 -14.29
N ILE A 110 -0.60 5.06 -13.77
CA ILE A 110 -1.07 3.70 -13.44
C ILE A 110 -1.50 3.52 -11.97
N ILE A 111 -1.08 4.44 -11.09
CA ILE A 111 -1.28 4.32 -9.64
C ILE A 111 -2.60 5.02 -9.27
N PRO A 112 -3.59 4.31 -8.71
CA PRO A 112 -4.87 4.90 -8.37
C PRO A 112 -4.78 5.79 -7.14
N ASP A 113 -5.70 6.74 -7.04
CA ASP A 113 -5.71 7.72 -5.93
C ASP A 113 -6.00 7.09 -4.57
N SER A 114 -6.52 5.87 -4.52
CA SER A 114 -6.74 5.15 -3.26
C SER A 114 -5.46 4.69 -2.57
N VAL A 115 -4.32 4.67 -3.27
CA VAL A 115 -3.05 4.16 -2.73
C VAL A 115 -2.51 5.10 -1.66
N THR A 116 -2.26 4.53 -0.49
CA THR A 116 -1.66 5.21 0.67
C THR A 116 -0.24 4.73 0.95
N HIS A 117 0.07 3.48 0.58
CA HIS A 117 1.38 2.86 0.75
C HIS A 117 1.88 2.32 -0.59
N LEU A 118 3.03 2.81 -1.02
CA LEU A 118 3.66 2.43 -2.29
C LEU A 118 5.08 1.94 -2.06
N THR A 119 5.37 0.74 -2.54
CA THR A 119 6.71 0.13 -2.48
C THR A 119 7.15 -0.30 -3.87
N PHE A 120 8.31 0.18 -4.29
CA PHE A 120 8.96 -0.21 -5.54
C PHE A 120 9.92 -1.40 -5.34
N GLY A 121 10.05 -2.22 -6.38
CA GLY A 121 10.93 -3.39 -6.38
C GLY A 121 12.42 -3.05 -6.44
N PHE A 122 13.26 -4.05 -6.17
CA PHE A 122 14.71 -3.96 -6.06
C PHE A 122 15.40 -3.22 -7.23
N TYR A 123 15.02 -3.57 -8.47
CA TYR A 123 15.62 -3.04 -9.71
C TYR A 123 14.95 -1.77 -10.25
N PHE A 124 13.93 -1.24 -9.57
CA PHE A 124 13.24 -0.04 -10.04
C PHE A 124 14.19 1.17 -10.03
N ASN A 125 14.48 1.72 -11.21
CA ASN A 125 15.29 2.92 -11.41
C ASN A 125 14.74 3.80 -12.54
N THR A 126 13.45 3.64 -12.86
CA THR A 126 12.77 4.45 -13.87
C THR A 126 12.40 5.81 -13.29
N LYS A 127 12.63 6.87 -14.07
CA LYS A 127 12.28 8.23 -13.69
C LYS A 127 10.76 8.40 -13.67
N ILE A 128 10.24 8.94 -12.57
CA ILE A 128 8.83 9.28 -12.42
C ILE A 128 8.65 10.73 -12.85
N ASN A 129 7.87 10.97 -13.90
CA ASN A 129 7.73 12.32 -14.47
C ASN A 129 6.49 13.05 -13.94
N LYS A 130 5.48 12.31 -13.48
CA LYS A 130 4.26 12.85 -12.89
C LYS A 130 4.29 12.84 -11.38
N LYS A 131 3.48 13.72 -10.79
CA LYS A 131 3.28 13.73 -9.35
C LYS A 131 2.51 12.47 -8.94
N LEU A 132 2.99 11.78 -7.92
CA LEU A 132 2.26 10.67 -7.32
C LEU A 132 0.98 11.17 -6.63
N SER A 133 0.03 10.27 -6.40
CA SER A 133 -1.23 10.64 -5.76
C SER A 133 -1.02 11.37 -4.43
N LEU A 134 -1.91 12.33 -4.14
CA LEU A 134 -1.91 13.08 -2.89
C LEU A 134 -2.21 12.21 -1.67
N ASN A 135 -2.75 11.00 -1.84
CA ASN A 135 -3.09 10.13 -0.72
C ASN A 135 -1.93 9.24 -0.23
N ILE A 136 -0.80 9.21 -0.96
CA ILE A 136 0.38 8.45 -0.54
C ILE A 136 0.98 9.08 0.73
N THR A 137 1.06 8.27 1.78
CA THR A 137 1.66 8.61 3.07
C THR A 137 2.98 7.89 3.31
N HIS A 138 3.15 6.70 2.72
CA HIS A 138 4.35 5.88 2.84
C HIS A 138 4.87 5.53 1.44
N LEU A 139 6.13 5.92 1.18
CA LEU A 139 6.78 5.70 -0.11
C LEU A 139 8.14 5.05 0.10
N THR A 140 8.35 3.89 -0.52
CA THR A 140 9.63 3.15 -0.48
C THR A 140 10.14 2.93 -1.89
N PHE A 141 11.35 3.41 -2.17
CA PHE A 141 12.07 3.18 -3.42
C PHE A 141 12.96 1.94 -3.38
N GLY A 142 13.19 1.35 -4.55
CA GLY A 142 14.04 0.18 -4.75
C GLY A 142 15.51 0.41 -4.44
N PHE A 143 16.26 -0.68 -4.27
CA PHE A 143 17.68 -0.69 -3.91
C PHE A 143 18.55 0.10 -4.91
N PHE A 144 18.27 -0.05 -6.20
CA PHE A 144 19.01 0.61 -7.29
C PHE A 144 18.46 1.98 -7.71
N PHE A 145 17.40 2.48 -7.06
CA PHE A 145 16.79 3.75 -7.46
C PHE A 145 17.77 4.92 -7.24
N ASN A 146 18.05 5.67 -8.30
CA ASN A 146 18.95 6.82 -8.25
C ASN A 146 18.52 7.95 -9.21
N GLN A 147 17.20 8.17 -9.32
CA GLN A 147 16.62 9.28 -10.10
C GLN A 147 16.24 10.46 -9.20
N THR A 148 16.13 11.66 -9.77
CA THR A 148 15.63 12.83 -9.03
C THR A 148 14.14 12.66 -8.69
N VAL A 149 13.72 13.16 -7.52
CA VAL A 149 12.36 12.97 -6.99
C VAL A 149 11.53 14.25 -6.88
N ASP A 150 12.12 15.41 -7.20
CA ASP A 150 11.49 16.71 -6.96
C ASP A 150 10.12 16.88 -7.65
N LYS A 151 9.87 16.12 -8.72
CA LYS A 151 8.60 16.15 -9.47
C LYS A 151 7.55 15.16 -8.97
N CYS A 152 7.96 14.07 -8.31
CA CYS A 152 7.06 12.96 -8.01
C CYS A 152 6.50 12.98 -6.58
N LEU A 153 7.20 13.60 -5.62
CA LEU A 153 6.77 13.59 -4.22
C LEU A 153 5.46 14.37 -4.01
N SER A 154 4.51 13.75 -3.29
CA SER A 154 3.24 14.35 -2.91
C SER A 154 3.28 14.94 -1.50
N GLN A 155 2.37 15.87 -1.19
CA GLN A 155 2.43 16.69 0.03
C GLN A 155 2.14 15.93 1.32
N ASN A 156 1.47 14.77 1.25
CA ASN A 156 1.03 14.00 2.41
C ASN A 156 1.97 12.87 2.81
N ILE A 157 3.13 12.74 2.16
CA ILE A 157 4.13 11.73 2.53
C ILE A 157 4.65 12.02 3.94
N ILE A 158 4.51 11.02 4.81
CA ILE A 158 4.95 11.02 6.20
C ILE A 158 6.26 10.22 6.34
N ASN A 159 6.37 9.11 5.58
CA ASN A 159 7.55 8.24 5.58
C ASN A 159 8.08 8.07 4.15
N LEU A 160 9.33 8.44 3.96
CA LEU A 160 10.03 8.32 2.69
C LEU A 160 11.31 7.51 2.87
N ILE A 161 11.44 6.41 2.13
CA ILE A 161 12.58 5.50 2.22
C ILE A 161 13.23 5.38 0.84
N PHE A 162 14.52 5.69 0.78
CA PHE A 162 15.37 5.45 -0.37
C PHE A 162 16.23 4.20 -0.20
N GLY A 163 16.49 3.52 -1.33
CA GLY A 163 17.39 2.38 -1.39
C GLY A 163 18.87 2.75 -1.31
N TYR A 164 19.71 1.71 -1.34
CA TYR A 164 21.15 1.78 -1.11
C TYR A 164 21.88 2.74 -2.07
N HIS A 165 21.53 2.73 -3.35
CA HIS A 165 22.23 3.49 -4.39
C HIS A 165 21.75 4.94 -4.57
N PHE A 166 20.74 5.38 -3.83
CA PHE A 166 20.21 6.73 -3.99
C PHE A 166 21.23 7.78 -3.56
N ASN A 167 21.63 8.64 -4.50
CA ASN A 167 22.60 9.70 -4.26
C ASN A 167 22.26 10.98 -5.03
N GLN A 168 20.98 11.33 -5.09
CA GLN A 168 20.52 12.59 -5.68
C GLN A 168 20.23 13.62 -4.59
N LYS A 169 20.44 14.90 -4.92
CA LYS A 169 20.02 15.99 -4.02
C LYS A 169 18.49 15.99 -3.94
N ILE A 170 17.97 16.07 -2.71
CA ILE A 170 16.54 16.29 -2.46
C ILE A 170 16.36 17.78 -2.26
N ILE A 171 15.69 18.46 -3.21
CA ILE A 171 15.53 19.91 -3.15
C ILE A 171 14.31 20.26 -2.29
N PHE A 172 13.24 19.48 -2.42
CA PHE A 172 11.99 19.70 -1.70
C PHE A 172 11.55 18.44 -0.96
N LEU A 173 11.32 18.57 0.34
CA LEU A 173 10.69 17.54 1.15
C LEU A 173 9.21 17.86 1.36
N PRO A 174 8.33 16.84 1.37
CA PRO A 174 6.92 17.01 1.72
C PRO A 174 6.77 17.65 3.11
N PRO A 175 5.83 18.60 3.29
CA PRO A 175 5.70 19.36 4.54
C PRO A 175 5.27 18.49 5.74
N LYS A 176 4.68 17.31 5.50
CA LYS A 176 4.24 16.37 6.55
C LYS A 176 5.27 15.27 6.84
N ILE A 177 6.44 15.31 6.22
CA ILE A 177 7.44 14.26 6.40
C ILE A 177 7.87 14.21 7.87
N LYS A 178 7.90 13.00 8.43
CA LYS A 178 8.38 12.73 9.78
C LYS A 178 9.63 11.86 9.75
N ASN A 179 9.65 10.89 8.85
CA ASN A 179 10.74 9.93 8.73
C ASN A 179 11.31 9.98 7.31
N LEU A 180 12.63 10.16 7.23
CA LEU A 180 13.40 10.03 6.00
C LEU A 180 14.47 8.97 6.21
N THR A 181 14.42 7.90 5.43
CA THR A 181 15.50 6.90 5.38
C THR A 181 16.26 7.05 4.08
N VAL A 182 17.59 7.16 4.17
CA VAL A 182 18.48 7.17 3.00
C VAL A 182 19.47 6.00 3.07
N GLY A 183 19.86 5.52 1.90
CA GLY A 183 20.84 4.44 1.75
C GLY A 183 22.27 4.88 1.99
N TYR A 184 23.17 3.89 2.06
CA TYR A 184 24.59 4.07 2.33
C TYR A 184 25.31 5.01 1.35
N MET A 185 24.96 4.95 0.06
CA MET A 185 25.62 5.78 -0.97
C MET A 185 25.18 7.25 -0.94
N PHE A 186 24.22 7.62 -0.09
CA PHE A 186 23.72 8.98 -0.02
C PHE A 186 24.79 9.94 0.50
N ASN A 187 25.11 10.96 -0.29
CA ASN A 187 26.08 11.97 0.10
C ASN A 187 25.60 12.75 1.33
N LYS A 188 26.23 12.49 2.48
CA LYS A 188 25.92 13.12 3.78
C LYS A 188 25.98 14.67 3.72
N LYS A 189 26.68 15.28 2.76
CA LYS A 189 26.68 16.75 2.56
C LYS A 189 25.30 17.31 2.19
N PHE A 190 24.39 16.48 1.66
CA PHE A 190 23.02 16.91 1.36
C PHE A 190 22.13 16.97 2.60
N LEU A 191 22.49 16.31 3.70
CA LEU A 191 21.71 16.30 4.93
C LEU A 191 21.59 17.69 5.58
N LYS A 192 22.55 18.59 5.35
CA LYS A 192 22.51 19.96 5.88
C LYS A 192 21.35 20.81 5.37
N TYR A 193 20.65 20.35 4.33
CA TYR A 193 19.49 21.03 3.75
C TYR A 193 18.15 20.50 4.30
N ILE A 194 18.19 19.53 5.20
CA ILE A 194 17.01 18.86 5.74
C ILE A 194 16.68 19.47 7.11
N PRO A 195 15.40 19.86 7.36
CA PRO A 195 14.96 20.36 8.67
C PRO A 195 15.36 19.43 9.82
N HIS A 196 15.73 20.02 10.97
CA HIS A 196 16.22 19.28 12.14
C HIS A 196 15.14 18.44 12.85
N ASP A 197 13.88 18.77 12.63
CA ASP A 197 12.69 18.15 13.23
C ASP A 197 12.29 16.84 12.52
N ILE A 198 13.00 16.46 11.46
CA ILE A 198 12.79 15.22 10.71
C ILE A 198 13.69 14.12 11.28
N ASN A 199 13.11 12.97 11.58
CA ASN A 199 13.88 11.78 11.94
C ASN A 199 14.57 11.22 10.68
N ILE A 200 15.91 11.33 10.64
CA ILE A 200 16.71 10.86 9.52
C ILE A 200 17.46 9.60 9.94
N VAL A 201 17.23 8.51 9.21
CA VAL A 201 17.97 7.26 9.37
C VAL A 201 18.86 7.06 8.15
N VAL A 202 20.17 6.95 8.37
CA VAL A 202 21.11 6.50 7.33
C VAL A 202 21.36 5.01 7.56
N LYS A 203 20.89 4.16 6.66
CA LYS A 203 21.13 2.72 6.76
C LYS A 203 22.57 2.41 6.33
N GLU A 204 23.41 2.08 7.29
CA GLU A 204 24.74 1.53 7.07
C GLU A 204 24.63 -0.01 7.03
N LEU A 205 24.62 -0.58 5.82
CA LEU A 205 24.66 -2.02 5.48
C LEU A 205 23.57 -2.95 6.09
N LEU A 206 22.83 -3.61 5.19
CA LEU A 206 22.45 -5.03 5.29
C LEU A 206 22.93 -5.71 4.02
#